data_AF-A0AAN7C0E8-F1
#
_entry.id   AF-A0AAN7C0E8-F1
#
_cell.length_a   1.000
_cell.length_b   1.000
_cell.length_c   1.000
_cell.angle_alpha   90.00
_cell.angle_beta   90.00
_cell.angle_gamma   90.00
#
_symmetry.space_group_name_H-M   'P 1'
#
loop_
_entity.id
_entity.type
_entity.pdbx_description
1 polymer ?
#
loop_
_entity_poly.entity_id
_entity_poly.type
_entity_poly.pdbx_seq_one_letter_code
_entity_poly.pdbx_strand_id
1 'polypeptide(L)'
;MATAAPTTRGLAIADLLNPATPRPKRFKASDLTRDDRIRIRTLHDYGHTYREIVSNTTYTRAQVQRALNGPVTPQKNKPRKSRVITPHREQLRQWLEDGRNRFTPLYQLRYYVPPPLNLYGEA
;
A
#
# COMPACT_ATOMS: atom_id res chain seq x y z
N MET A 1 -35.41 -36.39 -1.44
CA MET A 1 -35.55 -34.96 -1.78
C MET A 1 -34.91 -34.15 -0.66
N ALA A 2 -33.77 -33.50 -0.90
CA ALA A 2 -33.04 -32.74 0.12
C ALA A 2 -33.35 -31.24 -0.01
N THR A 3 -33.91 -30.64 1.02
CA THR A 3 -34.22 -29.21 1.11
C THR A 3 -33.04 -28.47 1.73
N ALA A 4 -32.36 -27.62 0.96
CA ALA A 4 -31.26 -26.77 1.43
C ALA A 4 -31.81 -25.53 2.17
N ALA A 5 -31.35 -25.31 3.41
CA ALA A 5 -31.66 -24.10 4.17
C ALA A 5 -30.75 -22.93 3.76
N PRO A 6 -31.26 -21.69 3.66
CA PRO A 6 -30.47 -20.53 3.24
C PRO A 6 -29.52 -20.08 4.35
N THR A 7 -28.21 -20.18 4.12
CA THR A 7 -27.17 -19.60 4.98
C THR A 7 -27.17 -18.08 4.83
N THR A 8 -27.89 -17.39 5.73
CA THR A 8 -27.80 -15.94 5.89
C THR A 8 -26.45 -15.59 6.52
N ARG A 9 -25.56 -14.92 5.78
CA ARG A 9 -24.34 -14.29 6.33
C ARG A 9 -24.75 -13.04 7.13
N GLY A 10 -25.26 -13.24 8.34
CA GLY A 10 -25.38 -12.19 9.34
C GLY A 10 -24.04 -12.03 10.07
N LEU A 11 -23.51 -10.81 10.11
CA LEU A 11 -22.47 -10.45 11.08
C LEU A 11 -23.08 -10.64 12.48
N ALA A 12 -22.43 -11.44 13.33
CA ALA A 12 -22.91 -11.70 14.68
C ALA A 12 -22.89 -10.40 15.50
N ILE A 13 -23.95 -10.13 16.27
CA ILE A 13 -24.03 -8.97 17.17
C ILE A 13 -22.85 -8.94 18.16
N ALA A 14 -22.26 -10.10 18.47
CA ALA A 14 -21.07 -10.23 19.30
C ALA A 14 -19.82 -9.51 18.72
N ASP A 15 -19.72 -9.35 17.40
CA ASP A 15 -18.59 -8.63 16.77
C ASP A 15 -18.72 -7.11 16.91
N LEU A 16 -19.90 -6.57 17.23
CA LEU A 16 -20.13 -5.13 17.44
C LEU A 16 -19.74 -4.65 18.84
N LEU A 17 -19.60 -5.57 19.80
CA LEU A 17 -19.33 -5.28 21.22
C LEU A 17 -17.86 -5.47 21.62
N ASN A 18 -17.01 -5.93 20.71
CA ASN A 18 -15.60 -6.20 21.00
C ASN A 18 -14.75 -5.01 20.51
N PRO A 19 -14.02 -4.28 21.38
CA PRO A 19 -13.10 -3.25 20.91
C PRO A 19 -12.06 -3.94 20.03
N ALA A 20 -12.08 -3.65 18.73
CA ALA A 20 -11.22 -4.30 17.74
C ALA A 20 -9.78 -4.32 18.24
N THR A 21 -9.29 -5.51 18.63
CA THR A 21 -7.88 -5.68 18.96
C THR A 21 -7.07 -5.22 17.75
N PRO A 22 -6.09 -4.31 17.92
CA PRO A 22 -5.35 -3.79 16.79
C PRO A 22 -4.68 -4.96 16.09
N ARG A 23 -5.05 -5.19 14.82
CA ARG A 23 -4.47 -6.28 14.03
C ARG A 23 -2.95 -6.07 14.02
N PRO A 24 -2.14 -7.11 14.30
CA PRO A 24 -0.70 -6.96 14.31
C PRO A 24 -0.23 -6.42 12.96
N LYS A 25 0.60 -5.38 13.00
CA LYS A 25 1.14 -4.73 11.81
C LYS A 25 1.93 -5.77 11.03
N ARG A 26 1.45 -6.13 9.83
CA ARG A 26 2.16 -7.08 8.97
C ARG A 26 3.47 -6.46 8.51
N PHE A 27 4.59 -7.01 8.97
CA PHE A 27 5.90 -6.64 8.45
C PHE A 27 5.98 -7.11 6.99
N LYS A 28 6.24 -6.17 6.08
CA LYS A 28 6.47 -6.50 4.68
C LYS A 28 7.81 -7.25 4.60
N ALA A 29 7.84 -8.40 3.93
CA ALA A 29 9.09 -9.07 3.60
C ALA A 29 10.02 -8.12 2.82
N SER A 30 11.32 -8.20 3.08
CA SER A 30 12.31 -7.43 2.34
C SER A 30 12.23 -7.74 0.84
N ASP A 31 12.39 -6.71 0.02
CA ASP A 31 12.51 -6.89 -1.42
C ASP A 31 13.87 -7.53 -1.73
N LEU A 32 13.89 -8.43 -2.71
CA LEU A 32 15.11 -9.00 -3.27
C LEU A 32 16.03 -7.90 -3.81
N THR A 33 17.33 -8.03 -3.56
CA THR A 33 18.33 -7.15 -4.17
C THR A 33 18.50 -7.46 -5.66
N ARG A 34 19.23 -6.60 -6.37
CA ARG A 34 19.58 -6.83 -7.78
C ARG A 34 20.35 -8.13 -7.95
N ASP A 35 21.33 -8.38 -7.08
CA ASP A 35 22.23 -9.53 -7.18
C ASP A 35 21.48 -10.83 -6.88
N ASP A 36 20.56 -10.81 -5.92
CA ASP A 36 19.68 -11.95 -5.66
C ASP A 36 18.83 -12.31 -6.88
N ARG A 37 18.31 -11.29 -7.58
CA ARG A 37 17.52 -11.51 -8.81
C ARG A 37 18.37 -12.06 -9.94
N ILE A 38 19.63 -11.62 -10.06
CA ILE A 38 20.58 -12.19 -11.02
C ILE A 38 20.82 -13.65 -10.69
N ARG A 39 21.13 -13.99 -9.43
CA ARG A 39 21.37 -15.36 -8.98
C ARG A 39 20.18 -16.28 -9.27
N ILE A 40 18.97 -15.82 -8.98
CA ILE A 40 17.73 -16.57 -9.26
C ILE A 40 17.55 -16.81 -10.77
N ARG A 41 17.81 -15.80 -11.60
CA ARG A 41 17.74 -15.96 -13.07
C ARG A 41 18.77 -16.93 -13.59
N THR A 42 20.00 -16.79 -13.13
CA THR A 42 21.09 -17.69 -13.48
C THR A 42 20.73 -19.15 -13.14
N LEU A 43 20.20 -19.41 -11.93
CA LEU A 43 19.74 -20.75 -11.56
C LEU A 43 18.65 -21.27 -12.50
N HIS A 44 17.68 -20.41 -12.86
CA HIS A 44 16.62 -20.76 -13.80
C HIS A 44 17.16 -21.03 -15.22
N ASP A 45 18.14 -20.25 -15.69
CA ASP A 45 18.78 -20.41 -17.00
C ASP A 45 19.57 -21.74 -17.07
N TYR A 46 20.10 -22.22 -15.94
CA TYR A 46 20.68 -23.56 -15.80
C TYR A 46 19.66 -24.70 -15.68
N GLY A 47 18.37 -24.41 -15.83
CA GLY A 47 17.30 -25.40 -15.87
C GLY A 47 16.66 -25.73 -14.52
N HIS A 48 17.01 -25.02 -13.43
CA HIS A 48 16.39 -25.26 -12.14
C HIS A 48 14.93 -24.82 -12.11
N THR A 49 14.07 -25.68 -11.56
CA THR A 49 12.64 -25.37 -11.42
C THR A 49 12.39 -24.38 -10.28
N TYR A 50 11.24 -23.70 -10.29
CA TYR A 50 10.83 -22.81 -9.19
C TYR A 50 10.91 -23.49 -7.81
N ARG A 51 10.56 -24.78 -7.74
CA ARG A 51 10.58 -25.54 -6.48
C ARG A 51 12.01 -25.75 -6.00
N GLU A 52 12.91 -26.15 -6.89
CA GLU A 52 14.33 -26.34 -6.58
C GLU A 52 14.99 -25.03 -6.15
N ILE A 53 14.69 -23.92 -6.81
CA ILE A 53 15.22 -22.61 -6.43
C ILE A 53 14.75 -22.22 -5.01
N VAL A 54 13.48 -22.47 -4.67
CA VAL A 54 12.95 -22.21 -3.32
C VAL A 54 13.56 -23.16 -2.29
N SER A 55 13.82 -24.42 -2.64
CA SER A 55 14.48 -25.37 -1.75
C SER A 55 15.96 -25.04 -1.51
N ASN A 56 16.64 -24.48 -2.51
CA ASN A 56 18.07 -24.16 -2.47
C ASN A 56 18.36 -22.72 -2.00
N THR A 57 17.33 -21.90 -1.75
CA THR A 57 17.48 -20.50 -1.32
C THR A 57 16.54 -20.20 -0.15
N THR A 58 16.74 -19.06 0.51
CA THR A 58 15.86 -18.61 1.61
C THR A 58 14.64 -17.83 1.10
N TYR A 59 14.45 -17.75 -0.23
CA TYR A 59 13.40 -16.93 -0.84
C TYR A 59 12.10 -17.70 -1.00
N THR A 60 10.98 -16.99 -0.85
CA THR A 60 9.66 -17.53 -1.08
C THR A 60 9.38 -17.75 -2.57
N ARG A 61 8.46 -18.66 -2.89
CA ARG A 61 8.00 -18.88 -4.27
C ARG A 61 7.53 -17.59 -4.96
N ALA A 62 6.86 -16.70 -4.23
CA ALA A 62 6.40 -15.42 -4.77
C ALA A 62 7.57 -14.48 -5.12
N GLN A 63 8.61 -14.47 -4.30
CA GLN A 63 9.84 -13.70 -4.56
C GLN A 63 10.58 -14.25 -5.80
N VAL A 64 10.74 -15.57 -5.91
CA VAL A 64 11.34 -16.22 -7.08
C VAL A 64 10.56 -15.89 -8.35
N GLN A 65 9.23 -16.03 -8.32
CA GLN A 65 8.38 -15.68 -9.46
C GLN A 65 8.49 -14.19 -9.84
N ARG A 66 8.55 -13.29 -8.85
CA ARG A 66 8.76 -11.85 -9.07
C ARG A 66 10.13 -11.55 -9.67
N ALA A 67 11.18 -12.27 -9.29
CA ALA A 67 12.54 -12.10 -9.80
C ALA A 67 12.66 -12.48 -11.28
N LEU A 68 12.02 -13.58 -11.66
CA LEU A 68 12.03 -14.09 -13.03
C LEU A 68 11.17 -13.24 -13.97
N ASN A 69 9.95 -12.88 -13.54
CA ASN A 69 9.01 -12.13 -14.38
C ASN A 69 9.20 -10.61 -14.36
N GLY A 70 9.93 -10.08 -13.38
CA GLY A 70 10.10 -8.64 -13.18
C GLY A 70 11.34 -8.04 -13.90
N PRO A 71 11.69 -6.79 -13.63
CA PRO A 71 12.99 -6.23 -14.01
C PRO A 71 14.13 -6.77 -13.12
N VAL A 72 15.36 -6.87 -13.66
CA VAL A 72 16.54 -7.28 -12.87
C VAL A 72 16.79 -6.31 -11.72
N THR A 73 16.76 -5.01 -12.01
CA THR A 73 16.91 -3.98 -10.98
C THR A 73 15.56 -3.73 -10.31
N PRO A 74 15.45 -3.88 -8.98
CA PRO A 74 14.23 -3.55 -8.25
C PRO A 74 13.86 -2.07 -8.46
N GLN A 75 12.67 -1.83 -9.01
CA GLN A 75 12.15 -0.48 -9.20
C GLN A 75 11.20 -0.12 -8.06
N LYS A 76 11.39 1.05 -7.45
CA LYS A 76 10.40 1.61 -6.51
C LYS A 76 9.19 2.08 -7.31
N ASN A 77 8.00 1.82 -6.76
CA ASN A 77 6.78 2.41 -7.29
C ASN A 77 6.93 3.94 -7.26
N LYS A 78 6.62 4.59 -8.38
CA LYS A 78 6.58 6.05 -8.43
C LYS A 78 5.54 6.54 -7.41
N PRO A 79 5.85 7.58 -6.61
CA PRO A 79 4.85 8.16 -5.74
C PRO A 79 3.67 8.63 -6.59
N ARG A 80 2.45 8.48 -6.05
CA ARG A 80 1.27 9.05 -6.70
C ARG A 80 1.48 10.55 -6.83
N LYS A 81 1.19 11.10 -8.02
CA LYS A 81 1.19 12.55 -8.21
C LYS A 81 0.19 13.15 -7.22
N SER A 82 0.62 14.17 -6.48
CA SER A 82 -0.27 14.91 -5.60
C SER A 82 -1.39 15.54 -6.42
N ARG A 83 -2.63 15.46 -5.92
CA ARG A 83 -3.79 16.17 -6.50
C ARG A 83 -3.67 17.70 -6.32
N VAL A 84 -2.75 18.17 -5.48
CA VAL A 84 -2.54 19.60 -5.21
C VAL A 84 -1.48 20.16 -6.16
N ILE A 85 -1.93 21.04 -7.06
CA ILE A 85 -1.11 21.76 -8.06
C ILE A 85 -0.18 22.77 -7.35
N THR A 86 0.96 23.09 -7.94
CA THR A 86 1.96 24.04 -7.41
C THR A 86 1.41 25.39 -6.91
N PRO A 87 0.54 26.13 -7.64
CA PRO A 87 0.04 27.42 -7.15
C PRO A 87 -0.84 27.26 -5.90
N HIS A 88 -1.57 26.15 -5.78
CA HIS A 88 -2.38 25.86 -4.60
C HIS A 88 -1.52 25.53 -3.37
N ARG A 89 -0.33 24.94 -3.56
CA ARG A 89 0.61 24.71 -2.45
C ARG A 89 1.13 26.02 -1.88
N GLU A 90 1.39 27.00 -2.74
CA GLU A 90 1.89 28.30 -2.32
C GLU A 90 0.81 29.09 -1.59
N GLN A 91 -0.43 29.07 -2.08
CA GLN A 91 -1.58 29.64 -1.37
C GLN A 91 -1.78 28.99 0.01
N LEU A 92 -1.70 27.66 0.09
CA LEU A 92 -1.80 26.93 1.35
C LEU A 92 -0.65 27.27 2.30
N ARG A 93 0.57 27.39 1.77
CA ARG A 93 1.76 27.78 2.53
C ARG A 93 1.59 29.17 3.13
N GLN A 94 1.21 30.15 2.31
CA GLN A 94 0.97 31.52 2.74
C GLN A 94 -0.16 31.61 3.79
N TRP A 95 -1.22 30.81 3.63
CA TRP A 95 -2.29 30.73 4.62
C TRP A 95 -1.83 30.11 5.95
N LEU A 96 -1.00 29.07 5.91
CA LEU A 96 -0.44 28.42 7.12
C LEU A 96 0.59 29.29 7.84
N GLU A 97 1.28 30.18 7.13
CA GLU A 97 2.25 31.13 7.68
C GLU A 97 1.57 32.29 8.43
N ASP A 98 0.29 32.55 8.18
CA ASP A 98 -0.50 33.49 8.98
C ASP A 98 -0.71 32.93 10.41
N GLY A 99 -0.23 33.65 11.41
CA GLY A 99 -0.24 33.24 12.82
C GLY A 99 -1.65 32.94 13.36
N ARG A 100 -2.70 33.45 12.71
CA ARG A 100 -4.11 33.16 13.03
C ARG A 100 -4.50 31.71 12.75
N ASN A 101 -3.86 31.07 11.77
CA ASN A 101 -4.22 29.75 11.28
C ASN A 101 -3.39 28.61 11.90
N ARG A 102 -2.37 28.95 12.70
CA ARG A 102 -1.43 28.00 13.34
C ARG A 102 -2.11 26.97 14.25
N PHE A 103 -3.24 27.33 14.85
CA PHE A 103 -4.00 26.45 15.76
C PHE A 103 -5.09 25.66 15.04
N THR A 104 -5.22 25.79 13.72
CA THR A 104 -6.24 25.06 12.97
C THR A 104 -5.87 23.58 12.93
N PRO A 105 -6.72 22.68 13.47
CA PRO A 105 -6.45 21.26 13.41
C PRO A 105 -6.62 20.74 11.98
N LEU A 106 -5.79 19.76 11.59
CA LEU A 106 -5.70 19.28 10.20
C LEU A 106 -7.03 18.81 9.59
N TYR A 107 -7.96 18.28 10.38
CA TYR A 107 -9.27 17.85 9.90
C TYR A 107 -10.20 19.03 9.53
N GLN A 108 -9.99 20.21 10.12
CA GLN A 108 -10.77 21.42 9.79
C GLN A 108 -10.20 22.18 8.61
N LEU A 109 -8.94 21.90 8.23
CA LEU A 109 -8.22 22.60 7.18
C LEU A 109 -9.06 22.67 5.88
N ARG A 110 -9.78 21.61 5.52
CA ARG A 110 -10.69 21.56 4.35
C ARG A 110 -11.70 22.71 4.28
N TYR A 111 -12.14 23.26 5.41
CA TYR A 111 -13.16 24.31 5.47
C TYR A 111 -12.58 25.72 5.42
N TYR A 112 -11.31 25.89 5.82
CA TYR A 112 -10.66 27.19 5.93
C TYR A 112 -9.67 27.48 4.80
N VAL A 113 -9.31 26.48 4.00
CA VAL A 113 -8.42 26.69 2.85
C VAL A 113 -9.11 27.55 1.77
N PRO A 114 -8.42 28.52 1.16
CA PRO A 114 -8.96 29.32 0.05
C PRO A 114 -9.56 28.48 -1.10
N PRO A 115 -10.70 28.87 -1.69
CA PRO A 115 -11.24 28.24 -2.91
C PRO A 115 -10.20 28.36 -4.04
N PRO A 116 -9.88 27.31 -4.83
CA PRO A 116 -10.63 26.07 -5.12
C PRO A 116 -10.13 24.80 -4.40
N LEU A 117 -9.32 24.91 -3.35
CA LEU A 117 -8.70 23.75 -2.70
C LEU A 117 -9.69 22.84 -1.95
N ASN A 118 -10.80 23.40 -1.50
CA ASN A 118 -11.91 22.68 -0.86
C ASN A 118 -12.71 21.79 -1.83
N LEU A 119 -12.61 22.00 -3.15
CA LEU A 119 -13.37 21.26 -4.18
C LEU A 119 -12.74 19.92 -4.58
N TYR A 120 -11.46 19.67 -4.26
CA TYR A 120 -10.75 18.44 -4.67
C TYR A 120 -10.98 17.22 -3.76
N GLY A 121 -11.84 17.36 -2.74
CA GLY A 121 -12.16 16.31 -1.75
C GLY A 121 -13.37 15.43 -2.08
N GLU A 122 -14.14 15.75 -3.13
CA GLU A 122 -15.46 15.14 -3.44
C GLU A 122 -15.40 14.08 -4.57
N ALA A 123 -14.27 13.40 -4.79
CA ALA A 123 -14.13 12.36 -5.82
C ALA A 123 -13.33 11.12 -5.37
#